data_AF-A0A2V5NJZ6-F1
#
_entry.id   AF-A0A2V5NJZ6-F1
#
_cell.length_a   1.000
_cell.length_b   1.000
_cell.length_c   1.000
_cell.angle_alpha   90.00
_cell.angle_beta   90.00
_cell.angle_gamma   90.00
#
_symmetry.space_group_name_H-M   'P 1'
#
loop_
_entity.id
_entity.type
_entity.pdbx_description
1 polymer ?
#
loop_
_entity_poly.entity_id
_entity_poly.type
_entity_poly.pdbx_seq_one_letter_code
_entity_poly.pdbx_strand_id
1 'polypeptide(L)'
;MSSLENEVRNLQPHAVPAPTSEAAVTEPKAFEVPPRLPITTAAPAVPEKESVPPPIPEKFVRRTLREIAAPARPPINWEQFMGAKLFAWIGGLALFLGVAFFVKYSFEHNLIPPELQVAIGFVIGVSILISGLLLKRKENAVTAQTLCATGILVLYAVTFACRSYYHFAFFGLIPTFLLMTLITAVAFLLAVRLNAIVVAVLGIAGGFLTPALLSTGQDHPLGLFVYIALLDIGLLALAQRKGWNVLPTLGAIGTALMQIAWVGTFFVPEKYFAGSKVLVVMAVFAGFQGLFLAAVAWSKRSRKTSPELFTCGIGLAAVAMCSVFYLLSFETIAQRPALLFSYLFVVDLGVLALTLFESRLVVLNALAGL
;
A
#
# COMPACT_ATOMS: atom_id res chain seq x y z
N MET A 1 -9.87 -90.51 -35.40
CA MET A 1 -9.13 -89.26 -35.09
C MET A 1 -9.88 -88.10 -35.72
N SER A 2 -10.98 -87.67 -35.10
CA SER A 2 -12.01 -86.83 -35.73
C SER A 2 -12.20 -85.51 -34.98
N SER A 3 -11.10 -84.79 -34.75
CA SER A 3 -11.08 -83.56 -33.94
C SER A 3 -10.20 -82.44 -34.51
N LEU A 4 -9.70 -82.58 -35.75
CA LEU A 4 -8.91 -81.56 -36.45
C LEU A 4 -9.52 -81.19 -37.82
N GLU A 5 -10.69 -81.72 -38.17
CA GLU A 5 -11.36 -81.53 -39.47
C GLU A 5 -12.50 -80.49 -39.45
N ASN A 6 -12.72 -79.79 -38.33
CA ASN A 6 -13.89 -78.91 -38.17
C ASN A 6 -13.59 -77.49 -37.67
N GLU A 7 -12.32 -77.15 -37.42
CA GLU A 7 -11.94 -75.83 -36.90
C GLU A 7 -10.98 -75.13 -37.86
N VAL A 8 -11.29 -73.87 -38.17
CA VAL A 8 -10.70 -73.07 -39.25
C VAL A 8 -11.02 -73.62 -40.67
N ARG A 9 -12.22 -73.45 -41.23
CA ARG A 9 -13.22 -72.39 -41.02
C ARG A 9 -12.59 -71.01 -40.80
N ASN A 10 -11.88 -70.50 -41.81
CA ASN A 10 -12.00 -69.08 -42.16
C ASN A 10 -11.48 -68.78 -43.57
N LEU A 11 -12.43 -68.42 -44.43
CA LEU A 11 -12.44 -67.17 -45.19
C LEU A 11 -11.35 -66.95 -46.26
N GLN A 12 -11.66 -67.47 -47.45
CA GLN A 12 -11.61 -66.74 -48.73
C GLN A 12 -12.09 -65.26 -48.59
N PRO A 13 -11.63 -64.29 -49.42
CA PRO A 13 -11.85 -64.26 -50.89
C PRO A 13 -10.59 -63.96 -51.72
N HIS A 14 -10.35 -64.65 -52.85
CA HIS A 14 -10.95 -64.41 -54.19
C HIS A 14 -10.60 -63.05 -54.81
N ALA A 15 -9.72 -63.10 -55.81
CA ALA A 15 -9.36 -62.02 -56.72
C ALA A 15 -9.82 -62.35 -58.15
N VAL A 16 -10.18 -61.33 -58.94
CA VAL A 16 -10.39 -61.37 -60.40
C VAL A 16 -9.87 -60.02 -60.98
N PRO A 17 -9.24 -59.94 -62.18
CA PRO A 17 -8.04 -59.08 -62.35
C PRO A 17 -8.10 -57.85 -63.29
N ALA A 18 -6.95 -57.13 -63.30
CA ALA A 18 -6.29 -56.12 -64.18
C ALA A 18 -6.67 -56.03 -65.70
N PRO A 19 -6.22 -55.04 -66.54
CA PRO A 19 -5.03 -54.12 -66.50
C PRO A 19 -5.32 -52.57 -66.66
N THR A 20 -4.42 -51.59 -66.39
CA THR A 20 -3.10 -51.16 -67.01
C THR A 20 -3.26 -50.59 -68.44
N SER A 21 -2.68 -49.47 -68.95
CA SER A 21 -1.58 -48.49 -68.66
C SER A 21 -2.01 -47.08 -69.19
N GLU A 22 -1.54 -45.88 -68.77
CA GLU A 22 -0.20 -45.22 -68.76
C GLU A 22 0.19 -44.41 -70.04
N ALA A 23 1.03 -43.38 -69.85
CA ALA A 23 1.66 -42.44 -70.80
C ALA A 23 0.74 -41.37 -71.46
N ALA A 24 1.01 -40.06 -71.53
CA ALA A 24 2.20 -39.17 -71.47
C ALA A 24 2.63 -38.57 -72.83
N VAL A 25 2.26 -37.29 -73.03
CA VAL A 25 2.92 -36.22 -73.81
C VAL A 25 3.30 -36.45 -75.28
N THR A 26 2.67 -35.71 -76.21
CA THR A 26 3.37 -34.88 -77.23
C THR A 26 2.46 -33.89 -77.97
N GLU A 27 3.01 -32.71 -78.28
CA GLU A 27 2.48 -31.63 -79.14
C GLU A 27 3.00 -31.79 -80.61
N PRO A 28 2.74 -30.88 -81.59
CA PRO A 28 1.53 -30.09 -81.91
C PRO A 28 1.22 -30.04 -83.43
N LYS A 29 0.10 -29.43 -83.86
CA LYS A 29 0.06 -28.51 -85.03
C LYS A 29 -1.27 -27.75 -85.19
N ALA A 30 -1.20 -26.57 -85.83
CA ALA A 30 -2.27 -25.58 -85.91
C ALA A 30 -2.84 -25.35 -87.33
N PHE A 31 -4.12 -24.92 -87.39
CA PHE A 31 -4.87 -24.20 -88.45
C PHE A 31 -6.30 -23.94 -87.88
N GLU A 32 -7.09 -22.90 -88.18
CA GLU A 32 -6.90 -21.62 -88.90
C GLU A 32 -7.82 -20.54 -88.25
N VAL A 33 -8.23 -19.46 -88.94
CA VAL A 33 -8.99 -18.30 -88.39
C VAL A 33 -10.24 -17.96 -89.22
N PRO A 34 -11.39 -17.64 -88.58
CA PRO A 34 -12.49 -16.87 -89.19
C PRO A 34 -12.65 -15.43 -88.62
N PRO A 35 -13.42 -14.52 -89.27
CA PRO A 35 -13.04 -13.09 -89.34
C PRO A 35 -13.90 -12.06 -88.57
N ARG A 36 -13.48 -10.78 -88.67
CA ARG A 36 -13.93 -9.58 -87.91
C ARG A 36 -15.26 -8.95 -88.38
N LEU A 37 -15.91 -8.23 -87.47
CA LEU A 37 -16.96 -7.21 -87.70
C LEU A 37 -16.69 -5.94 -86.82
N PRO A 38 -17.31 -4.76 -87.10
CA PRO A 38 -16.55 -3.48 -87.11
C PRO A 38 -16.59 -2.58 -85.86
N ILE A 39 -15.85 -1.48 -85.99
CA ILE A 39 -15.45 -0.46 -85.00
C ILE A 39 -16.62 0.43 -84.53
N THR A 40 -16.62 0.78 -83.22
CA THR A 40 -17.31 1.98 -82.71
C THR A 40 -16.33 2.88 -81.95
N THR A 41 -16.32 4.14 -82.37
CA THR A 41 -15.55 5.33 -81.97
C THR A 41 -15.33 5.54 -80.46
N ALA A 42 -14.12 6.00 -80.11
CA ALA A 42 -13.81 6.55 -78.78
C ALA A 42 -14.39 7.95 -78.58
N ALA A 43 -15.01 8.21 -77.43
CA ALA A 43 -15.47 9.55 -77.01
C ALA A 43 -14.54 10.14 -75.93
N PRO A 44 -14.34 11.48 -75.87
CA PRO A 44 -13.32 12.09 -75.01
C PRO A 44 -13.70 12.13 -73.52
N ALA A 45 -12.69 12.21 -72.66
CA ALA A 45 -12.83 12.27 -71.21
C ALA A 45 -13.53 13.56 -70.72
N VAL A 46 -14.49 13.40 -69.82
CA VAL A 46 -14.94 14.47 -68.90
C VAL A 46 -13.99 14.46 -67.70
N PRO A 47 -13.41 15.61 -67.28
CA PRO A 47 -12.52 15.63 -66.13
C PRO A 47 -13.31 15.40 -64.84
N GLU A 48 -13.08 14.26 -64.19
CA GLU A 48 -13.61 13.99 -62.86
C GLU A 48 -12.98 14.95 -61.84
N LYS A 49 -13.85 15.62 -61.08
CA LYS A 49 -13.46 16.69 -60.17
C LYS A 49 -12.86 16.09 -58.90
N GLU A 50 -11.53 16.02 -58.86
CA GLU A 50 -10.76 15.45 -57.75
C GLU A 50 -11.18 16.06 -56.41
N SER A 51 -11.90 15.26 -55.60
CA SER A 51 -12.39 15.66 -54.29
C SER A 51 -11.29 15.43 -53.25
N VAL A 52 -10.40 16.40 -53.12
CA VAL A 52 -9.38 16.41 -52.06
C VAL A 52 -10.09 16.29 -50.70
N PRO A 53 -9.86 15.20 -49.93
CA PRO A 53 -10.48 15.06 -48.62
C PRO A 53 -9.94 16.13 -47.67
N PRO A 54 -10.75 16.65 -46.73
CA PRO A 54 -10.32 17.71 -45.84
C PRO A 54 -9.11 17.26 -45.00
N PRO A 55 -8.11 18.14 -44.77
CA PRO A 55 -6.90 17.77 -44.05
C PRO A 55 -7.24 17.33 -42.63
N ILE A 56 -6.88 16.09 -42.29
CA ILE A 56 -7.03 15.54 -40.94
C ILE A 56 -6.24 16.44 -39.97
N PRO A 57 -6.85 16.99 -38.91
CA PRO A 57 -6.14 17.90 -38.02
C PRO A 57 -4.92 17.20 -37.39
N GLU A 58 -3.73 17.82 -37.48
CA GLU A 58 -2.47 17.22 -36.98
C GLU A 58 -2.54 16.77 -35.52
N LYS A 59 -3.44 17.37 -34.72
CA LYS A 59 -3.73 16.96 -33.34
C LYS A 59 -4.15 15.49 -33.22
N PHE A 60 -4.84 14.92 -34.22
CA PHE A 60 -5.18 13.50 -34.24
C PHE A 60 -3.94 12.65 -34.55
N VAL A 61 -3.22 12.94 -35.64
CA VAL A 61 -2.01 12.19 -36.05
C VAL A 61 -0.95 12.17 -34.95
N ARG A 62 -0.71 13.33 -34.30
CA ARG A 62 0.26 13.47 -33.20
C ARG A 62 -0.19 12.77 -31.92
N ARG A 63 -1.50 12.55 -31.71
CA ARG A 63 -2.04 11.76 -30.60
C ARG A 63 -1.83 10.26 -30.85
N THR A 64 -2.21 9.77 -32.03
CA THR A 64 -2.03 8.35 -32.41
C THR A 64 -0.56 7.93 -32.34
N LEU A 65 0.38 8.75 -32.84
CA LEU A 65 1.82 8.47 -32.74
C LEU A 65 2.36 8.49 -31.31
N ARG A 66 1.84 9.37 -30.43
CA ARG A 66 2.22 9.42 -29.01
C ARG A 66 1.73 8.19 -28.25
N GLU A 67 0.58 7.65 -28.64
CA GLU A 67 -0.06 6.49 -28.01
C GLU A 67 0.64 5.18 -28.40
N ILE A 68 1.09 5.07 -29.65
CA ILE A 68 1.96 3.96 -30.12
C ILE A 68 3.37 4.03 -29.48
N ALA A 69 3.86 5.23 -29.18
CA ALA A 69 5.18 5.46 -28.56
C ALA A 69 5.18 5.42 -27.01
N ALA A 70 4.12 4.92 -26.37
CA ALA A 70 4.19 4.59 -24.95
C ALA A 70 5.12 3.37 -24.76
N PRO A 71 6.21 3.44 -23.98
CA PRO A 71 7.04 2.28 -23.73
C PRO A 71 6.17 1.22 -23.05
N ALA A 72 6.07 0.04 -23.68
CA ALA A 72 5.39 -1.11 -23.10
C ALA A 72 5.92 -1.32 -21.67
N ARG A 73 5.01 -1.42 -20.71
CA ARG A 73 5.38 -1.67 -19.31
C ARG A 73 6.30 -2.89 -19.30
N PRO A 74 7.50 -2.83 -18.69
CA PRO A 74 8.38 -3.98 -18.66
C PRO A 74 7.60 -5.17 -18.09
N PRO A 75 7.68 -6.36 -18.70
CA PRO A 75 6.93 -7.51 -18.24
C PRO A 75 7.21 -7.73 -16.76
N ILE A 76 6.18 -8.11 -16.02
CA ILE A 76 6.34 -8.44 -14.59
C ILE A 76 7.31 -9.62 -14.53
N ASN A 77 8.56 -9.34 -14.11
CA ASN A 77 9.60 -10.35 -13.94
C ASN A 77 9.22 -11.25 -12.76
N TRP A 78 8.36 -12.23 -13.02
CA TRP A 78 7.92 -13.22 -12.05
C TRP A 78 9.12 -13.95 -11.44
N GLU A 79 10.19 -14.23 -12.21
CA GLU A 79 11.45 -14.78 -11.69
C GLU A 79 12.10 -13.89 -10.64
N GLN A 80 12.13 -12.56 -10.83
CA GLN A 80 12.74 -11.62 -9.88
C GLN A 80 11.85 -11.42 -8.63
N PHE A 81 10.54 -11.65 -8.76
CA PHE A 81 9.58 -11.60 -7.66
C PHE A 81 9.55 -12.90 -6.83
N MET A 82 9.48 -14.07 -7.48
CA MET A 82 9.51 -15.40 -6.84
C MET A 82 10.90 -15.83 -6.38
N GLY A 83 11.97 -15.37 -7.05
CA GLY A 83 13.34 -15.60 -6.63
C GLY A 83 13.76 -14.58 -5.57
N ALA A 84 14.53 -13.57 -6.00
CA ALA A 84 15.24 -12.65 -5.10
C ALA A 84 14.35 -11.99 -4.03
N LYS A 85 13.13 -11.56 -4.38
CA LYS A 85 12.25 -10.87 -3.43
C LYS A 85 11.61 -11.80 -2.41
N LEU A 86 11.13 -12.97 -2.83
CA LEU A 86 10.54 -13.96 -1.91
C LEU A 86 11.59 -14.56 -0.97
N PHE A 87 12.77 -14.96 -1.48
CA PHE A 87 13.86 -15.48 -0.64
C PHE A 87 14.36 -14.43 0.37
N ALA A 88 14.48 -13.16 -0.01
CA ALA A 88 14.85 -12.09 0.93
C ALA A 88 13.79 -11.86 2.04
N TRP A 89 12.51 -12.11 1.74
CA TRP A 89 11.40 -12.01 2.69
C TRP A 89 11.35 -13.22 3.63
N ILE A 90 11.43 -14.43 3.07
CA ILE A 90 11.52 -15.68 3.84
C ILE A 90 12.75 -15.68 4.74
N GLY A 91 13.92 -15.25 4.23
CA GLY A 91 15.14 -15.12 5.02
C GLY A 91 14.99 -14.10 6.16
N GLY A 92 14.38 -12.94 5.91
CA GLY A 92 14.10 -11.93 6.95
C GLY A 92 13.13 -12.43 8.02
N LEU A 93 12.11 -13.20 7.63
CA LEU A 93 11.14 -13.81 8.53
C LEU A 93 11.73 -14.98 9.33
N ALA A 94 12.52 -15.85 8.69
CA ALA A 94 13.23 -16.95 9.32
C ALA A 94 14.29 -16.44 10.31
N LEU A 95 14.98 -15.34 10.00
CA LEU A 95 15.91 -14.68 10.91
C LEU A 95 15.18 -14.11 12.13
N PHE A 96 14.03 -13.45 11.94
CA PHE A 96 13.19 -12.97 13.05
C PHE A 96 12.69 -14.12 13.93
N LEU A 97 12.13 -15.17 13.34
CA LEU A 97 11.66 -16.38 14.04
C LEU A 97 12.81 -17.08 14.75
N GLY A 98 13.99 -17.16 14.14
CA GLY A 98 15.20 -17.73 14.75
C GLY A 98 15.61 -16.98 16.01
N VAL A 99 15.60 -15.64 15.99
CA VAL A 99 15.86 -14.84 17.20
C VAL A 99 14.76 -15.04 18.25
N ALA A 100 13.49 -15.05 17.86
CA ALA A 100 12.37 -15.24 18.78
C ALA A 100 12.39 -16.63 19.45
N PHE A 101 12.63 -17.69 18.69
CA PHE A 101 12.77 -19.06 19.20
C PHE A 101 14.06 -19.24 20.01
N PHE A 102 15.18 -18.63 19.63
CA PHE A 102 16.42 -18.65 20.42
C PHE A 102 16.20 -18.04 21.81
N VAL A 103 15.56 -16.86 21.87
CA VAL A 103 15.19 -16.22 23.14
C VAL A 103 14.27 -17.13 23.95
N LYS A 104 13.19 -17.65 23.35
CA LYS A 104 12.27 -18.59 24.01
C LYS A 104 12.98 -19.84 24.56
N TYR A 105 13.86 -20.44 23.78
CA TYR A 105 14.62 -21.64 24.16
C TYR A 105 15.61 -21.34 25.30
N SER A 106 16.27 -20.18 25.26
CA SER A 106 17.19 -19.74 26.32
C SER A 106 16.48 -19.51 27.65
N PHE A 107 15.24 -19.01 27.63
CA PHE A 107 14.33 -18.99 28.79
C PHE A 107 13.99 -20.41 29.30
N GLU A 108 13.42 -21.27 28.44
CA GLU A 108 12.89 -22.59 28.85
C GLU A 108 13.98 -23.50 29.47
N HIS A 109 15.25 -23.33 29.05
CA HIS A 109 16.37 -24.13 29.54
C HIS A 109 17.32 -23.40 30.52
N ASN A 110 17.01 -22.17 30.94
CA ASN A 110 17.84 -21.36 31.86
C ASN A 110 19.34 -21.26 31.46
N LEU A 111 19.64 -21.30 30.16
CA LEU A 111 21.02 -21.46 29.66
C LEU A 111 21.88 -20.21 29.84
N ILE A 112 21.26 -19.03 29.91
CA ILE A 112 21.91 -17.72 29.87
C ILE A 112 21.15 -16.78 30.81
N PRO A 113 21.82 -15.96 31.65
CA PRO A 113 21.14 -15.00 32.50
C PRO A 113 20.35 -13.96 31.68
N PRO A 114 19.16 -13.52 32.17
CA PRO A 114 18.29 -12.52 31.55
C PRO A 114 18.99 -11.34 30.86
N GLU A 115 19.94 -10.72 31.55
CA GLU A 115 20.64 -9.52 31.10
C GLU A 115 21.45 -9.78 29.83
N LEU A 116 22.12 -10.94 29.77
CA LEU A 116 22.96 -11.30 28.64
C LEU A 116 22.11 -11.71 27.43
N GLN A 117 20.95 -12.36 27.63
CA GLN A 117 19.99 -12.63 26.55
C GLN A 117 19.49 -11.33 25.89
N VAL A 118 19.14 -10.33 26.71
CA VAL A 118 18.72 -9.00 26.22
C VAL A 118 19.87 -8.28 25.52
N ALA A 119 21.07 -8.28 26.08
CA ALA A 119 22.25 -7.67 25.46
C ALA A 119 22.54 -8.30 24.09
N ILE A 120 22.52 -9.63 23.99
CA ILE A 120 22.66 -10.36 22.72
C ILE A 120 21.53 -9.99 21.76
N GLY A 121 20.29 -9.92 22.21
CA GLY A 121 19.13 -9.50 21.40
C GLY A 121 19.28 -8.09 20.81
N PHE A 122 19.76 -7.12 21.59
CA PHE A 122 20.06 -5.77 21.11
C PHE A 122 21.23 -5.78 20.12
N VAL A 123 22.34 -6.49 20.41
CA VAL A 123 23.49 -6.61 19.51
C VAL A 123 23.09 -7.24 18.18
N ILE A 124 22.26 -8.28 18.19
CA ILE A 124 21.70 -8.91 16.99
C ILE A 124 20.80 -7.92 16.23
N GLY A 125 19.84 -7.28 16.90
CA GLY A 125 18.95 -6.31 16.26
C GLY A 125 19.69 -5.14 15.60
N VAL A 126 20.68 -4.57 16.29
CA VAL A 126 21.54 -3.49 15.76
C VAL A 126 22.44 -3.99 14.63
N SER A 127 23.09 -5.15 14.76
CA SER A 127 24.00 -5.66 13.73
C SER A 127 23.27 -6.06 12.43
N ILE A 128 22.07 -6.63 12.51
CA ILE A 128 21.20 -6.88 11.35
C ILE A 128 20.83 -5.56 10.66
N LEU A 129 20.43 -4.54 11.44
CA LEU A 129 20.05 -3.22 10.93
C LEU A 129 21.24 -2.50 10.25
N ILE A 130 22.42 -2.53 10.87
CA ILE A 130 23.66 -1.99 10.28
C ILE A 130 24.06 -2.77 9.03
N SER A 131 23.94 -4.09 9.02
CA SER A 131 24.22 -4.92 7.83
C SER A 131 23.30 -4.55 6.67
N GLY A 132 22.00 -4.32 6.93
CA GLY A 132 21.04 -3.83 5.93
C GLY A 132 21.36 -2.42 5.42
N LEU A 133 21.98 -1.56 6.24
CA LEU A 133 22.44 -0.23 5.84
C LEU A 133 23.71 -0.24 4.98
N LEU A 134 24.66 -1.12 5.28
CA LEU A 134 25.94 -1.26 4.58
C LEU A 134 25.81 -1.97 3.22
N LEU A 135 24.71 -2.71 3.00
CA LEU A 135 24.49 -3.51 1.80
C LEU A 135 24.36 -2.61 0.54
N LYS A 136 25.04 -3.01 -0.55
CA LYS A 136 25.03 -2.27 -1.83
C LYS A 136 23.62 -2.19 -2.43
N ARG A 137 22.97 -1.03 -2.28
CA ARG A 137 21.59 -0.78 -2.73
C ARG A 137 21.32 -1.01 -4.21
N LYS A 138 22.30 -0.80 -5.09
CA LYS A 138 22.09 -0.93 -6.55
C LYS A 138 21.80 -2.37 -6.97
N GLU A 139 22.29 -3.34 -6.22
CA GLU A 139 22.16 -4.77 -6.49
C GLU A 139 21.15 -5.43 -5.53
N ASN A 140 21.18 -5.05 -4.25
CA ASN A 140 20.47 -5.76 -3.17
C ASN A 140 19.45 -4.88 -2.43
N ALA A 141 18.71 -4.03 -3.16
CA ALA A 141 17.73 -3.11 -2.56
C ALA A 141 16.69 -3.83 -1.66
N VAL A 142 16.15 -4.97 -2.10
CA VAL A 142 15.13 -5.70 -1.34
C VAL A 142 15.73 -6.28 -0.06
N THR A 143 16.87 -6.95 -0.14
CA THR A 143 17.56 -7.57 1.01
C THR A 143 17.96 -6.52 2.04
N ALA A 144 18.41 -5.33 1.60
CA ALA A 144 18.68 -4.20 2.50
C ALA A 144 17.42 -3.76 3.26
N GLN A 145 16.26 -3.74 2.59
CA GLN A 145 14.99 -3.38 3.20
C GLN A 145 14.48 -4.45 4.18
N THR A 146 14.60 -5.75 3.84
CA THR A 146 14.17 -6.83 4.74
C THR A 146 15.06 -6.94 5.97
N LEU A 147 16.39 -6.81 5.84
CA LEU A 147 17.29 -6.75 7.00
C LEU A 147 16.96 -5.57 7.92
N CYS A 148 16.77 -4.36 7.38
CA CYS A 148 16.40 -3.21 8.21
C CYS A 148 15.05 -3.40 8.91
N ALA A 149 14.05 -3.96 8.21
CA ALA A 149 12.74 -4.30 8.77
C ALA A 149 12.86 -5.33 9.91
N THR A 150 13.59 -6.43 9.70
CA THR A 150 13.83 -7.46 10.72
C THR A 150 14.60 -6.91 11.91
N GLY A 151 15.63 -6.09 11.69
CA GLY A 151 16.39 -5.44 12.77
C GLY A 151 15.52 -4.56 13.66
N ILE A 152 14.66 -3.72 13.07
CA ILE A 152 13.67 -2.91 13.81
C ILE A 152 12.71 -3.79 14.60
N LEU A 153 12.20 -4.86 13.99
CA LEU A 153 11.25 -5.78 14.64
C LEU A 153 11.89 -6.53 15.83
N VAL A 154 13.15 -6.96 15.70
CA VAL A 154 13.94 -7.54 16.80
C VAL A 154 14.16 -6.52 17.92
N LEU A 155 14.56 -5.29 17.59
CA LEU A 155 14.75 -4.22 18.60
C LEU A 155 13.45 -3.92 19.37
N TYR A 156 12.32 -3.90 18.67
CA TYR A 156 10.98 -3.77 19.28
C TYR A 156 10.68 -4.94 20.24
N ALA A 157 10.86 -6.18 19.78
CA ALA A 157 10.58 -7.37 20.56
C ALA A 157 11.47 -7.47 21.82
N VAL A 158 12.77 -7.20 21.69
CA VAL A 158 13.71 -7.22 22.81
C VAL A 158 13.38 -6.11 23.81
N THR A 159 13.10 -4.89 23.35
CA THR A 159 12.71 -3.76 24.24
C THR A 159 11.42 -4.05 25.00
N PHE A 160 10.43 -4.66 24.33
CA PHE A 160 9.20 -5.09 25.00
C PHE A 160 9.46 -6.20 26.02
N ALA A 161 10.28 -7.20 25.69
CA ALA A 161 10.64 -8.29 26.61
C ALA A 161 11.34 -7.79 27.89
N CYS A 162 12.22 -6.78 27.78
CA CYS A 162 12.90 -6.14 28.92
C CYS A 162 11.93 -5.70 30.02
N ARG A 163 10.76 -5.16 29.63
CA ARG A 163 9.77 -4.66 30.57
C ARG A 163 8.67 -5.67 30.89
N SER A 164 8.21 -6.45 29.90
CA SER A 164 7.06 -7.36 30.06
C SER A 164 7.40 -8.69 30.74
N TYR A 165 8.64 -9.16 30.64
CA TYR A 165 9.06 -10.45 31.19
C TYR A 165 10.11 -10.30 32.29
N TYR A 166 11.09 -9.40 32.08
CA TYR A 166 12.25 -9.31 32.95
C TYR A 166 12.16 -8.28 34.08
N HIS A 167 11.25 -7.31 33.99
CA HIS A 167 11.04 -6.24 34.98
C HIS A 167 12.34 -5.54 35.45
N PHE A 168 13.33 -5.37 34.56
CA PHE A 168 14.61 -4.77 34.93
C PHE A 168 14.44 -3.37 35.53
N ALA A 169 15.08 -3.11 36.66
CA ALA A 169 15.00 -1.82 37.36
C ALA A 169 15.41 -0.61 36.49
N PHE A 170 16.32 -0.82 35.52
CA PHE A 170 16.74 0.20 34.56
C PHE A 170 15.70 0.44 33.43
N PHE A 171 14.83 -0.53 33.14
CA PHE A 171 13.75 -0.45 32.14
C PHE A 171 12.40 -0.08 32.78
N GLY A 172 12.39 1.04 33.50
CA GLY A 172 11.15 1.70 33.91
C GLY A 172 10.28 2.12 32.72
N LEU A 173 9.08 2.64 33.01
CA LEU A 173 8.11 3.06 31.98
C LEU A 173 8.72 4.09 31.01
N ILE A 174 9.31 5.15 31.56
CA ILE A 174 9.86 6.28 30.79
C ILE A 174 11.00 5.85 29.86
N PRO A 175 12.09 5.18 30.32
CA PRO A 175 13.17 4.75 29.43
C PRO A 175 12.70 3.74 28.37
N THR A 176 11.80 2.81 28.71
CA THR A 176 11.24 1.86 27.74
C THR A 176 10.44 2.58 26.65
N PHE A 177 9.58 3.53 27.05
CA PHE A 177 8.78 4.33 26.12
C PHE A 177 9.65 5.20 25.21
N LEU A 178 10.67 5.85 25.76
CA LEU A 178 11.65 6.63 25.00
C LEU A 178 12.44 5.76 24.01
N LEU A 179 12.85 4.54 24.41
CA LEU A 179 13.58 3.63 23.53
C LEU A 179 12.70 3.12 22.39
N MET A 180 11.44 2.73 22.66
CA MET A 180 10.50 2.33 21.60
C MET A 180 10.19 3.50 20.64
N THR A 181 10.04 4.71 21.17
CA THR A 181 9.90 5.95 20.37
C THR A 181 11.13 6.21 19.50
N LEU A 182 12.34 6.00 20.05
CA LEU A 182 13.60 6.13 19.30
C LEU A 182 13.68 5.08 18.18
N ILE A 183 13.25 3.83 18.43
CA ILE A 183 13.18 2.78 17.40
C ILE A 183 12.18 3.17 16.29
N THR A 184 11.02 3.77 16.62
CA THR A 184 10.10 4.35 15.62
C THR A 184 10.77 5.43 14.77
N ALA A 185 11.47 6.38 15.42
CA ALA A 185 12.15 7.47 14.73
C ALA A 185 13.27 6.96 13.80
N VAL A 186 14.03 5.95 14.25
CA VAL A 186 15.02 5.24 13.43
C VAL A 186 14.34 4.52 12.27
N ALA A 187 13.20 3.85 12.48
CA ALA A 187 12.44 3.21 11.41
C ALA A 187 11.99 4.22 10.34
N PHE A 188 11.45 5.38 10.72
CA PHE A 188 11.06 6.42 9.77
C PHE A 188 12.28 7.01 9.03
N LEU A 189 13.39 7.26 9.72
CA LEU A 189 14.64 7.73 9.09
C LEU A 189 15.18 6.70 8.08
N LEU A 190 15.17 5.41 8.44
CA LEU A 190 15.54 4.30 7.56
C LEU A 190 14.60 4.19 6.36
N ALA A 191 13.29 4.34 6.55
CA ALA A 191 12.32 4.36 5.46
C ALA A 191 12.55 5.51 4.47
N VAL A 192 12.82 6.74 4.98
CA VAL A 192 13.25 7.87 4.13
C VAL A 192 14.49 7.50 3.34
N ARG A 193 15.54 7.03 4.02
CA ARG A 193 16.83 6.75 3.39
C ARG A 193 16.72 5.63 2.37
N LEU A 194 16.18 4.47 2.73
CA LEU A 194 16.12 3.24 1.92
C LEU A 194 14.99 3.23 0.89
N ASN A 195 14.13 4.26 0.89
CA ASN A 195 12.91 4.31 0.09
C ASN A 195 12.01 3.08 0.35
N ALA A 196 11.94 2.69 1.62
CA ALA A 196 11.42 1.39 2.06
C ALA A 196 10.07 1.54 2.75
N ILE A 197 8.98 1.38 1.99
CA ILE A 197 7.62 1.54 2.52
C ILE A 197 7.29 0.51 3.61
N VAL A 198 7.81 -0.72 3.50
CA VAL A 198 7.65 -1.79 4.52
C VAL A 198 8.22 -1.36 5.86
N VAL A 199 9.37 -0.69 5.85
CA VAL A 199 10.04 -0.17 7.07
C VAL A 199 9.21 0.95 7.71
N ALA A 200 8.57 1.81 6.90
CA ALA A 200 7.65 2.81 7.41
C ALA A 200 6.42 2.15 8.06
N VAL A 201 5.79 1.18 7.40
CA VAL A 201 4.60 0.48 7.90
C VAL A 201 4.89 -0.26 9.21
N LEU A 202 6.05 -0.91 9.35
CA LEU A 202 6.48 -1.51 10.62
C LEU A 202 6.74 -0.46 11.70
N GLY A 203 7.31 0.69 11.35
CA GLY A 203 7.45 1.83 12.26
C GLY A 203 6.10 2.36 12.76
N ILE A 204 5.11 2.49 11.87
CA ILE A 204 3.73 2.88 12.22
C ILE A 204 3.12 1.85 13.17
N ALA A 205 3.17 0.56 12.80
CA ALA A 205 2.61 -0.53 13.60
C ALA A 205 3.23 -0.57 15.00
N GLY A 206 4.56 -0.58 15.10
CA GLY A 206 5.26 -0.53 16.39
C GLY A 206 4.97 0.75 17.18
N GLY A 207 4.89 1.90 16.50
CA GLY A 207 4.59 3.19 17.11
C GLY A 207 3.21 3.22 17.76
N PHE A 208 2.14 2.92 17.01
CA PHE A 208 0.79 2.84 17.57
C PHE A 208 0.61 1.73 18.61
N LEU A 209 1.37 0.64 18.51
CA LEU A 209 1.33 -0.45 19.48
C LEU A 209 2.09 -0.11 20.78
N THR A 210 3.02 0.85 20.76
CA THR A 210 3.87 1.22 21.90
C THR A 210 3.06 1.65 23.14
N PRO A 211 2.08 2.57 23.08
CA PRO A 211 1.31 2.95 24.25
C PRO A 211 0.39 1.84 24.76
N ALA A 212 -0.10 0.97 23.87
CA ALA A 212 -0.93 -0.18 24.24
C ALA A 212 -0.13 -1.23 25.03
N LEU A 213 1.08 -1.58 24.55
CA LEU A 213 1.99 -2.51 25.22
C LEU A 213 2.55 -1.98 26.54
N LEU A 214 2.69 -0.66 26.68
CA LEU A 214 3.29 -0.01 27.84
C LEU A 214 2.25 0.56 28.83
N SER A 215 0.95 0.37 28.54
CA SER A 215 -0.18 0.92 29.29
C SER A 215 -0.14 0.50 30.76
N THR A 216 -0.32 1.47 31.65
CA THR A 216 -0.37 1.27 33.11
C THR A 216 -1.80 1.17 33.65
N GLY A 217 -2.82 1.27 32.79
CA GLY A 217 -4.20 1.44 33.24
C GLY A 217 -4.46 2.78 33.95
N GLN A 218 -3.53 3.74 33.89
CA GLN A 218 -3.74 5.10 34.41
C GLN A 218 -3.98 6.11 33.30
N ASP A 219 -4.98 6.96 33.52
CA ASP A 219 -5.48 7.95 32.55
C ASP A 219 -4.55 9.17 32.45
N HIS A 220 -3.64 9.15 31.47
CA HIS A 220 -2.70 10.23 31.15
C HIS A 220 -2.88 10.71 29.70
N PRO A 221 -4.00 11.40 29.38
CA PRO A 221 -4.37 11.69 27.99
C PRO A 221 -3.35 12.59 27.28
N LEU A 222 -2.78 13.59 27.97
CA LEU A 222 -1.80 14.49 27.37
C LEU A 222 -0.55 13.75 26.88
N GLY A 223 0.00 12.83 27.68
CA GLY A 223 1.19 12.07 27.28
C GLY A 223 0.93 11.16 26.07
N LEU A 224 -0.20 10.46 26.07
CA LEU A 224 -0.61 9.57 24.99
C LEU A 224 -0.87 10.34 23.68
N PHE A 225 -1.66 11.41 23.73
CA PHE A 225 -2.02 12.14 22.50
C PHE A 225 -0.92 13.07 21.98
N VAL A 226 -0.03 13.60 22.83
CA VAL A 226 1.20 14.29 22.36
C VAL A 226 2.12 13.32 21.63
N TYR A 227 2.27 12.09 22.13
CA TYR A 227 3.04 11.05 21.43
C TYR A 227 2.42 10.68 20.08
N ILE A 228 1.10 10.41 20.03
CA ILE A 228 0.41 10.07 18.77
C ILE A 228 0.48 11.25 17.79
N ALA A 229 0.32 12.50 18.24
CA ALA A 229 0.45 13.67 17.39
C ALA A 229 1.88 13.80 16.82
N LEU A 230 2.92 13.52 17.61
CA LEU A 230 4.30 13.52 17.12
C LEU A 230 4.56 12.40 16.09
N LEU A 231 3.96 11.21 16.31
CA LEU A 231 3.99 10.10 15.37
C LEU A 231 3.31 10.48 14.04
N ASP A 232 2.08 11.02 14.11
CA ASP A 232 1.32 11.48 12.94
C ASP A 232 2.05 12.61 12.20
N ILE A 233 2.67 13.57 12.89
CA ILE A 233 3.52 14.60 12.26
C ILE A 233 4.67 13.96 11.47
N GLY A 234 5.39 13.00 12.07
CA GLY A 234 6.47 12.27 11.41
C GLY A 234 5.98 11.48 10.19
N LEU A 235 4.83 10.85 10.31
CA LEU A 235 4.16 10.05 9.30
C LEU A 235 3.66 10.88 8.10
N LEU A 236 2.99 12.00 8.37
CA LEU A 236 2.50 12.94 7.37
C LEU A 236 3.67 13.64 6.65
N ALA A 237 4.74 14.00 7.38
CA ALA A 237 5.98 14.51 6.78
C ALA A 237 6.65 13.47 5.87
N LEU A 238 6.68 12.19 6.27
CA LEU A 238 7.19 11.09 5.46
C LEU A 238 6.35 10.88 4.18
N ALA A 239 5.03 10.91 4.32
CA ALA A 239 4.07 10.81 3.22
C ALA A 239 4.30 11.90 2.16
N GLN A 240 4.42 13.17 2.56
CA GLN A 240 4.67 14.28 1.65
C GLN A 240 6.07 14.26 1.00
N ARG A 241 7.09 13.79 1.74
CA ARG A 241 8.44 13.64 1.20
C ARG A 241 8.53 12.54 0.14
N LYS A 242 7.84 11.41 0.35
CA LYS A 242 7.93 10.23 -0.53
C LYS A 242 6.78 10.05 -1.53
N GLY A 243 5.65 10.73 -1.34
CA GLY A 243 4.44 10.51 -2.14
C GLY A 243 3.76 9.16 -1.84
N TRP A 244 3.93 8.62 -0.63
CA TRP A 244 3.29 7.38 -0.23
C TRP A 244 1.94 7.66 0.43
N ASN A 245 0.85 7.51 -0.33
CA ASN A 245 -0.49 7.85 0.13
C ASN A 245 -1.07 6.90 1.20
N VAL A 246 -0.57 5.66 1.28
CA VAL A 246 -1.00 4.68 2.30
C VAL A 246 -0.60 5.10 3.72
N LEU A 247 0.41 5.97 3.88
CA LEU A 247 0.90 6.42 5.19
C LEU A 247 -0.14 7.26 5.95
N PRO A 248 -0.72 8.34 5.38
CA PRO A 248 -1.84 9.07 5.98
C PRO A 248 -3.01 8.17 6.37
N THR A 249 -3.35 7.20 5.51
CA THR A 249 -4.46 6.26 5.75
C THR A 249 -4.20 5.38 6.97
N LEU A 250 -3.00 4.80 7.09
CA LEU A 250 -2.61 4.02 8.27
C LEU A 250 -2.53 4.89 9.55
N GLY A 251 -2.09 6.14 9.43
CA GLY A 251 -2.07 7.11 10.54
C GLY A 251 -3.47 7.44 11.05
N ALA A 252 -4.36 7.85 10.15
CA ALA A 252 -5.75 8.16 10.48
C ALA A 252 -6.48 6.97 11.11
N ILE A 253 -6.28 5.76 10.60
CA ILE A 253 -6.84 4.53 11.19
C ILE A 253 -6.24 4.28 12.59
N GLY A 254 -4.92 4.36 12.76
CA GLY A 254 -4.26 4.17 14.05
C GLY A 254 -4.75 5.18 15.10
N THR A 255 -4.80 6.46 14.73
CA THR A 255 -5.26 7.55 15.60
C THR A 255 -6.74 7.41 15.96
N ALA A 256 -7.62 7.07 15.00
CA ALA A 256 -9.03 6.82 15.28
C ALA A 256 -9.22 5.61 16.22
N LEU A 257 -8.49 4.51 16.01
CA LEU A 257 -8.54 3.34 16.89
C LEU A 257 -8.07 3.69 18.31
N MET A 258 -6.99 4.46 18.47
CA MET A 258 -6.50 4.89 19.78
C MET A 258 -7.46 5.86 20.48
N GLN A 259 -8.10 6.77 19.74
CA GLN A 259 -9.14 7.66 20.28
C GLN A 259 -10.35 6.85 20.79
N ILE A 260 -10.87 5.92 19.97
CA ILE A 260 -12.00 5.06 20.33
C ILE A 260 -11.64 4.16 21.53
N ALA A 261 -10.46 3.55 21.53
CA ALA A 261 -9.99 2.70 22.62
C ALA A 261 -9.82 3.48 23.93
N TRP A 262 -9.23 4.69 23.90
CA TRP A 262 -9.08 5.52 25.10
C TRP A 262 -10.43 5.97 25.66
N VAL A 263 -11.36 6.44 24.81
CA VAL A 263 -12.73 6.79 25.26
C VAL A 263 -13.42 5.55 25.85
N GLY A 264 -13.43 4.41 25.15
CA GLY A 264 -14.11 3.20 25.61
C GLY A 264 -13.53 2.57 26.89
N THR A 265 -12.27 2.84 27.24
CA THR A 265 -11.61 2.28 28.43
C THR A 265 -11.56 3.22 29.63
N PHE A 266 -11.43 4.53 29.41
CA PHE A 266 -11.25 5.50 30.50
C PHE A 266 -12.46 6.41 30.75
N PHE A 267 -13.37 6.57 29.79
CA PHE A 267 -14.52 7.47 29.91
C PHE A 267 -15.66 6.84 30.74
N VAL A 268 -15.41 6.68 32.04
CA VAL A 268 -16.39 6.20 33.01
C VAL A 268 -17.28 7.38 33.46
N PRO A 269 -18.63 7.23 33.47
CA PRO A 269 -19.57 8.29 33.85
C PRO A 269 -19.14 9.09 35.10
N GLU A 270 -18.92 8.39 36.21
CA GLU A 270 -18.66 8.99 37.53
C GLU A 270 -17.36 9.81 37.61
N LYS A 271 -16.37 9.58 36.73
CA LYS A 271 -15.05 10.24 36.79
C LYS A 271 -14.85 11.39 35.80
N TYR A 272 -15.71 11.49 34.79
CA TYR A 272 -15.54 12.44 33.68
C TYR A 272 -16.52 13.63 33.69
N PHE A 273 -17.59 13.56 34.50
CA PHE A 273 -18.58 14.64 34.61
C PHE A 273 -18.13 15.84 35.45
N ALA A 274 -17.05 15.71 36.24
CA ALA A 274 -16.55 16.75 37.15
C ALA A 274 -15.73 17.88 36.47
N GLY A 275 -16.18 18.37 35.31
CA GLY A 275 -15.57 19.50 34.60
C GLY A 275 -14.19 19.23 33.99
N SER A 276 -13.71 20.18 33.18
CA SER A 276 -12.43 20.24 32.42
C SER A 276 -12.05 19.04 31.52
N LYS A 277 -12.22 17.79 31.95
CA LYS A 277 -11.86 16.57 31.21
C LYS A 277 -12.64 16.35 29.92
N VAL A 278 -13.91 16.77 29.85
CA VAL A 278 -14.69 16.77 28.60
C VAL A 278 -14.03 17.66 27.54
N LEU A 279 -13.40 18.78 27.95
CA LEU A 279 -12.64 19.64 27.04
C LEU A 279 -11.38 18.94 26.51
N VAL A 280 -10.78 18.01 27.28
CA VAL A 280 -9.64 17.21 26.81
C VAL A 280 -10.08 16.27 25.69
N VAL A 281 -11.24 15.60 25.81
CA VAL A 281 -11.81 14.79 24.72
C VAL A 281 -12.02 15.65 23.47
N MET A 282 -12.73 16.77 23.61
CA MET A 282 -13.01 17.68 22.50
C MET A 282 -11.73 18.21 21.84
N ALA A 283 -10.76 18.66 22.64
CA ALA A 283 -9.48 19.20 22.15
C ALA A 283 -8.61 18.13 21.47
N VAL A 284 -8.66 16.87 21.92
CA VAL A 284 -7.98 15.75 21.25
C VAL A 284 -8.59 15.51 19.87
N PHE A 285 -9.90 15.26 19.78
CA PHE A 285 -10.54 14.93 18.50
C PHE A 285 -10.44 16.10 17.50
N ALA A 286 -10.76 17.33 17.92
CA ALA A 286 -10.58 18.52 17.08
C ALA A 286 -9.10 18.81 16.77
N GLY A 287 -8.18 18.50 17.68
CA GLY A 287 -6.73 18.67 17.48
C GLY A 287 -6.18 17.75 16.39
N PHE A 288 -6.58 16.48 16.36
CA PHE A 288 -6.19 15.55 15.29
C PHE A 288 -6.85 15.87 13.95
N GLN A 289 -8.12 16.29 13.95
CA GLN A 289 -8.75 16.84 12.75
C GLN A 289 -7.98 18.05 12.21
N GLY A 290 -7.61 18.99 13.10
CA GLY A 290 -6.80 20.16 12.78
C GLY A 290 -5.40 19.80 12.26
N LEU A 291 -4.78 18.76 12.79
CA LEU A 291 -3.48 18.24 12.33
C LEU A 291 -3.55 17.72 10.88
N PHE A 292 -4.56 16.92 10.56
CA PHE A 292 -4.76 16.42 9.19
C PHE A 292 -5.18 17.53 8.22
N LEU A 293 -6.02 18.47 8.66
CA LEU A 293 -6.34 19.70 7.90
C LEU A 293 -5.08 20.53 7.61
N ALA A 294 -4.20 20.71 8.59
CA ALA A 294 -2.93 21.41 8.41
C ALA A 294 -2.01 20.67 7.41
N ALA A 295 -1.98 19.33 7.46
CA ALA A 295 -1.25 18.52 6.49
C ALA A 295 -1.82 18.62 5.06
N VAL A 296 -3.14 18.71 4.90
CA VAL A 296 -3.81 19.00 3.62
C VAL A 296 -3.43 20.39 3.11
N ALA A 297 -3.52 21.42 3.96
CA ALA A 297 -3.15 22.80 3.59
C ALA A 297 -1.67 22.93 3.21
N TRP A 298 -0.77 22.23 3.92
CA TRP A 298 0.66 22.20 3.61
C TRP A 298 0.97 21.44 2.31
N SER A 299 0.28 20.31 2.08
CA SER A 299 0.38 19.54 0.84
C SER A 299 -0.03 20.38 -0.38
N LYS A 300 -1.10 21.18 -0.24
CA LYS A 300 -1.56 22.15 -1.26
C LYS A 300 -0.48 23.21 -1.57
N ARG A 301 0.17 23.79 -0.55
CA ARG A 301 1.30 24.73 -0.75
C ARG A 301 2.46 24.09 -1.53
N SER A 302 2.62 22.78 -1.41
CA SER A 302 3.68 21.99 -2.05
C SER A 302 3.30 21.43 -3.44
N ARG A 303 2.09 21.70 -3.96
CA ARG A 303 1.49 21.10 -5.17
C ARG A 303 1.52 19.56 -5.23
N LYS A 304 1.56 18.87 -4.08
CA LYS A 304 1.62 17.39 -4.00
C LYS A 304 0.29 16.79 -3.50
N THR A 305 -0.81 17.24 -4.09
CA THR A 305 -2.16 16.87 -3.66
C THR A 305 -2.44 15.38 -3.87
N SER A 306 -2.69 14.64 -2.79
CA SER A 306 -3.15 13.24 -2.82
C SER A 306 -4.60 13.15 -2.32
N PRO A 307 -5.51 12.47 -3.04
CA PRO A 307 -6.92 12.38 -2.64
C PRO A 307 -7.09 11.63 -1.32
N GLU A 308 -6.30 10.58 -1.08
CA GLU A 308 -6.32 9.79 0.16
C GLU A 308 -6.11 10.66 1.42
N LEU A 309 -5.28 11.71 1.35
CA LEU A 309 -5.06 12.62 2.49
C LEU A 309 -6.31 13.47 2.81
N PHE A 310 -7.09 13.86 1.80
CA PHE A 310 -8.40 14.51 2.00
C PHE A 310 -9.40 13.52 2.61
N THR A 311 -9.47 12.29 2.09
CA THR A 311 -10.31 11.22 2.65
C THR A 311 -9.97 10.93 4.12
N CYS A 312 -8.69 10.94 4.49
CA CYS A 312 -8.25 10.81 5.89
C CYS A 312 -8.75 11.96 6.78
N GLY A 313 -8.65 13.21 6.29
CA GLY A 313 -9.14 14.39 7.01
C GLY A 313 -10.66 14.35 7.23
N ILE A 314 -11.42 13.93 6.21
CA ILE A 314 -12.87 13.72 6.31
C ILE A 314 -13.19 12.56 7.27
N GLY A 315 -12.44 11.45 7.20
CA GLY A 315 -12.63 10.29 8.08
C GLY A 315 -12.42 10.64 9.57
N LEU A 316 -11.37 11.38 9.90
CA LEU A 316 -11.14 11.86 11.27
C LEU A 316 -12.18 12.89 11.72
N ALA A 317 -12.66 13.75 10.81
CA ALA A 317 -13.78 14.64 11.12
C ALA A 317 -15.07 13.84 11.40
N ALA A 318 -15.36 12.79 10.64
CA ALA A 318 -16.51 11.91 10.91
C ALA A 318 -16.37 11.20 12.27
N VAL A 319 -15.18 10.75 12.64
CA VAL A 319 -14.89 10.21 14.00
C VAL A 319 -15.12 11.27 15.08
N ALA A 320 -14.75 12.53 14.85
CA ALA A 320 -15.04 13.66 15.74
C ALA A 320 -16.54 13.98 15.83
N MET A 321 -17.30 13.88 14.74
CA MET A 321 -18.77 14.00 14.76
C MET A 321 -19.42 12.85 15.52
N CYS A 322 -18.99 11.60 15.29
CA CYS A 322 -19.46 10.43 16.04
C CYS A 322 -19.23 10.57 17.55
N SER A 323 -18.13 11.22 17.97
CA SER A 323 -17.89 11.48 19.40
C SER A 323 -18.93 12.43 20.02
N VAL A 324 -19.54 13.34 19.25
CA VAL A 324 -20.65 14.20 19.72
C VAL A 324 -21.86 13.34 20.12
N PHE A 325 -22.25 12.38 19.29
CA PHE A 325 -23.38 11.48 19.58
C PHE A 325 -23.11 10.59 20.80
N TYR A 326 -21.86 10.14 20.99
CA TYR A 326 -21.46 9.45 22.20
C TYR A 326 -21.54 10.36 23.44
N LEU A 327 -21.04 11.59 23.36
CA LEU A 327 -21.12 12.57 24.45
C LEU A 327 -22.56 12.99 24.80
N LEU A 328 -23.47 13.03 23.82
CA LEU A 328 -24.90 13.27 24.01
C LEU A 328 -25.61 12.16 24.79
N SER A 329 -25.03 10.95 24.86
CA SER A 329 -25.60 9.82 25.60
C SER A 329 -25.47 9.97 27.13
N PHE A 330 -24.84 11.05 27.61
CA PHE A 330 -24.67 11.34 29.03
C PHE A 330 -25.45 12.59 29.46
N GLU A 331 -26.43 12.44 30.36
CA GLU A 331 -27.34 13.52 30.79
C GLU A 331 -26.62 14.79 31.28
N THR A 332 -25.53 14.63 32.04
CA THR A 332 -24.73 15.74 32.60
C THR A 332 -24.03 16.58 31.53
N ILE A 333 -23.73 16.01 30.37
CA ILE A 333 -23.12 16.69 29.22
C ILE A 333 -24.21 17.27 28.32
N ALA A 334 -25.33 16.56 28.14
CA ALA A 334 -26.51 17.07 27.45
C ALA A 334 -27.06 18.37 28.08
N GLN A 335 -26.94 18.53 29.40
CA GLN A 335 -27.27 19.78 30.12
C GLN A 335 -26.36 20.99 29.78
N ARG A 336 -25.28 20.81 29.00
CA ARG A 336 -24.38 21.90 28.55
C ARG A 336 -24.38 22.06 27.01
N PRO A 337 -25.53 22.38 26.39
CA PRO A 337 -25.68 22.39 24.93
C PRO A 337 -24.69 23.34 24.24
N ALA A 338 -24.38 24.50 24.85
CA ALA A 338 -23.43 25.47 24.29
C ALA A 338 -22.03 24.88 24.06
N LEU A 339 -21.55 23.96 24.91
CA LEU A 339 -20.25 23.31 24.71
C LEU A 339 -20.29 22.35 23.52
N LEU A 340 -21.34 21.51 23.44
CA LEU A 340 -21.51 20.56 22.33
C LEU A 340 -21.66 21.28 20.99
N PHE A 341 -22.45 22.36 20.93
CA PHE A 341 -22.56 23.20 19.73
C PHE A 341 -21.25 23.89 19.37
N SER A 342 -20.47 24.38 20.34
CA SER A 342 -19.17 25.00 20.05
C SER A 342 -18.15 24.00 19.47
N TYR A 343 -18.14 22.76 19.96
CA TYR A 343 -17.28 21.69 19.46
C TYR A 343 -17.73 21.22 18.06
N LEU A 344 -19.03 20.99 17.87
CA LEU A 344 -19.60 20.63 16.56
C LEU A 344 -19.32 21.73 15.52
N PHE A 345 -19.45 23.01 15.89
CA PHE A 345 -19.09 24.13 15.02
C PHE A 345 -17.60 24.14 14.64
N VAL A 346 -16.69 23.81 15.56
CA VAL A 346 -15.26 23.68 15.25
C VAL A 346 -14.99 22.50 14.30
N VAL A 347 -15.66 21.37 14.49
CA VAL A 347 -15.56 20.20 13.61
C VAL A 347 -16.10 20.53 12.22
N ASP A 348 -17.27 21.14 12.11
CA ASP A 348 -17.88 21.57 10.85
C ASP A 348 -17.03 22.63 10.13
N LEU A 349 -16.47 23.61 10.86
CA LEU A 349 -15.54 24.60 10.30
C LEU A 349 -14.30 23.90 9.70
N GLY A 350 -13.79 22.85 10.35
CA GLY A 350 -12.70 22.03 9.84
C GLY A 350 -13.06 21.26 8.58
N VAL A 351 -14.26 20.68 8.50
CA VAL A 351 -14.78 20.01 7.28
C VAL A 351 -14.98 21.02 6.16
N LEU A 352 -15.58 22.17 6.45
CA LEU A 352 -15.81 23.25 5.49
C LEU A 352 -14.47 23.82 4.96
N ALA A 353 -13.44 23.90 5.79
CA ALA A 353 -12.09 24.24 5.34
C ALA A 353 -11.54 23.19 4.35
N LEU A 354 -11.69 21.88 4.62
CA LEU A 354 -11.29 20.81 3.68
C LEU A 354 -12.01 20.94 2.32
N THR A 355 -13.34 21.12 2.32
CA THR A 355 -14.12 21.21 1.08
C THR A 355 -13.87 22.52 0.32
N LEU A 356 -13.59 23.63 1.00
CA LEU A 356 -13.10 24.87 0.37
C LEU A 356 -11.70 24.70 -0.25
N PHE A 357 -10.84 23.87 0.35
CA PHE A 357 -9.54 23.56 -0.25
C PHE A 357 -9.67 22.71 -1.52
N GLU A 358 -10.63 21.78 -1.58
CA GLU A 358 -10.90 20.91 -2.73
C GLU A 358 -11.65 21.63 -3.87
N SER A 359 -12.75 22.33 -3.58
CA SER A 359 -13.51 23.09 -4.58
C SER A 359 -12.68 24.14 -5.32
N ARG A 360 -11.77 24.85 -4.62
CA ARG A 360 -10.79 25.74 -5.27
C ARG A 360 -9.85 25.03 -6.26
N LEU A 361 -9.58 23.73 -6.09
CA LEU A 361 -8.77 22.96 -7.05
C LEU A 361 -9.56 22.65 -8.32
N VAL A 362 -10.84 22.27 -8.19
CA VAL A 362 -11.74 22.03 -9.33
C VAL A 362 -11.87 23.30 -10.17
N VAL A 363 -12.13 24.45 -9.53
CA VAL A 363 -12.27 25.75 -10.22
C VAL A 363 -10.95 26.19 -10.87
N LEU A 364 -9.80 26.04 -10.21
CA LEU A 364 -8.50 26.39 -10.80
C LEU A 364 -8.11 25.49 -11.98
N ASN A 365 -8.39 24.19 -11.92
CA ASN A 365 -8.17 23.28 -13.05
C ASN A 365 -9.11 23.57 -14.22
N ALA A 366 -10.36 23.94 -13.95
CA ALA A 366 -11.32 24.32 -14.99
C ALA A 366 -10.91 25.63 -15.70
N LEU A 367 -10.38 26.62 -14.95
CA LEU A 367 -9.91 27.89 -15.49
C LEU A 367 -8.53 27.80 -16.19
N ALA A 368 -7.68 26.84 -15.82
CA ALA A 368 -6.38 26.62 -16.45
C ALA A 368 -6.41 25.60 -17.62
N GLY A 369 -7.57 25.00 -17.87
CA GLY A 369 -7.84 24.11 -19.02
C GLY A 369 -8.56 24.80 -20.19
N LEU A 370 -8.74 26.12 -20.09
CA LEU A 370 -9.32 27.03 -21.07
C LEU A 370 -8.22 27.94 -21.64
#